data_AF-A0A3M1T859-F1
#
_entry.id   AF-A0A3M1T859-F1
#
_cell.length_a   1.000
_cell.length_b   1.000
_cell.length_c   1.000
_cell.angle_alpha   90.00
_cell.angle_beta   90.00
_cell.angle_gamma   90.00
#
_symmetry.space_group_name_H-M   'P 1'
#
loop_
_entity.id
_entity.type
_entity.pdbx_description
1 polymer ?
#
loop_
_entity_poly.entity_id
_entity_poly.type
_entity_poly.pdbx_seq_one_letter_code
_entity_poly.pdbx_strand_id
1 'polypeptide(L)'
;MAPPRPRDPHRNEALGPPSDPAQRTALPSARARPHPALRARPPSAGPRPRSAEPAAGLACAFARERASAALDAELAPREQELLSAHLGGCPSCRAHAARLRRLLGFLAALRERPAKA
;
A
#
# COMPACT_ATOMS: atom_id res chain seq x y z
N MET A 1 32.75 40.99 11.92
CA MET A 1 32.30 39.60 12.18
C MET A 1 31.62 39.59 13.53
N ALA A 2 30.32 39.29 13.59
CA ALA A 2 29.54 39.27 14.83
C ALA A 2 29.30 37.81 15.28
N PRO A 3 29.30 37.51 16.59
CA PRO A 3 29.07 36.14 17.07
C PRO A 3 27.58 35.75 17.03
N PRO A 4 27.26 34.45 16.89
CA PRO A 4 25.88 33.96 16.91
C PRO A 4 25.27 34.02 18.32
N ARG A 5 23.97 34.32 18.40
CA ARG A 5 23.20 34.35 19.66
C ARG A 5 22.81 32.92 20.10
N PRO A 6 22.76 32.65 21.42
CA PRO A 6 22.31 31.35 21.93
C PRO A 6 20.78 31.17 21.77
N ARG A 7 20.36 29.93 21.49
CA ARG A 7 18.95 29.52 21.46
C ARG A 7 18.47 29.18 22.87
N ASP A 8 17.32 29.71 23.23
CA ASP A 8 16.64 29.50 24.51
C ASP A 8 15.88 28.15 24.52
N PRO A 9 16.14 27.23 25.45
CA PRO A 9 15.51 25.90 25.47
C PRO A 9 14.14 25.82 26.18
N HIS A 10 13.57 26.94 26.66
CA HIS A 10 12.42 26.89 27.59
C HIS A 10 11.09 27.47 27.07
N ARG A 11 10.87 27.59 25.76
CA ARG A 11 9.55 28.00 25.24
C ARG A 11 8.61 26.80 25.05
N ASN A 12 7.96 26.37 26.13
CA ASN A 12 6.84 25.43 26.11
C ASN A 12 5.60 26.14 26.68
N GLU A 13 4.79 26.71 25.79
CA GLU A 13 3.58 27.44 26.14
C GLU A 13 2.42 26.48 26.45
N ALA A 14 2.09 26.41 27.74
CA ALA A 14 0.78 26.27 28.35
C ALA A 14 -0.39 25.68 27.51
N LEU A 15 -0.69 24.39 27.75
CA LEU A 15 -2.00 23.79 27.48
C LEU A 15 -2.79 23.72 28.80
N GLY A 16 -3.81 24.57 28.88
CA GLY A 16 -5.06 24.59 29.66
C GLY A 16 -5.25 23.79 30.98
N PRO A 17 -6.03 24.35 31.94
CA PRO A 17 -6.40 23.67 33.19
C PRO A 17 -7.40 22.50 33.00
N PRO A 18 -7.52 21.59 33.99
CA PRO A 18 -8.27 20.35 33.90
C PRO A 18 -9.80 20.57 33.91
N SER A 19 -10.51 19.77 33.10
CA SER A 19 -11.96 19.72 33.10
C SER A 19 -12.51 19.01 34.34
N ASP A 20 -13.46 19.69 34.99
CA ASP A 20 -14.14 19.38 36.24
C ASP A 20 -14.99 18.07 36.18
N PRO A 21 -14.89 17.14 37.16
CA PRO A 21 -15.61 15.86 37.13
C PRO A 21 -17.09 15.91 37.58
N ALA A 22 -17.69 17.08 37.81
CA ALA A 22 -18.96 17.20 38.55
C ALA A 22 -20.28 17.25 37.73
N GLN A 23 -20.30 17.06 36.40
CA GLN A 23 -21.55 17.15 35.61
C GLN A 23 -22.09 15.80 35.09
N ARG A 24 -22.13 14.79 35.96
CA ARG A 24 -22.90 13.56 35.72
C ARG A 24 -24.34 13.74 36.20
N THR A 25 -25.16 14.47 35.45
CA THR A 25 -26.61 14.41 35.58
C THR A 25 -27.17 13.35 34.64
N ALA A 26 -27.97 12.46 35.23
CA ALA A 26 -28.51 11.25 34.63
C ALA A 26 -29.51 11.55 33.51
N LEU A 27 -29.35 10.85 32.38
CA LEU A 27 -30.37 10.76 31.34
C LEU A 27 -31.33 9.59 31.63
N PRO A 28 -32.65 9.77 31.42
CA PRO A 28 -33.63 8.71 31.63
C PRO A 28 -33.51 7.60 30.58
N SER A 29 -33.62 6.38 31.09
CA SER A 29 -33.56 5.11 30.37
C SER A 29 -34.65 5.02 29.28
N ALA A 30 -34.28 5.33 28.04
CA ALA A 30 -35.11 5.12 26.87
C ALA A 30 -34.89 3.69 26.34
N ARG A 31 -35.96 2.90 26.44
CA ARG A 31 -36.13 1.51 26.03
C ARG A 31 -35.37 1.14 24.75
N ALA A 32 -34.53 0.12 24.89
CA ALA A 32 -33.78 -0.52 23.81
C ALA A 32 -34.72 -1.00 22.67
N ARG A 33 -34.46 -0.51 21.46
CA ARG A 33 -34.86 -1.19 20.23
C ARG A 33 -33.77 -2.23 19.91
N PRO A 34 -34.09 -3.51 19.67
CA PRO A 34 -33.11 -4.46 19.17
C PRO A 34 -32.88 -4.15 17.68
N HIS A 35 -31.69 -3.66 17.34
CA HIS A 35 -31.22 -3.62 15.95
C HIS A 35 -30.08 -4.61 15.75
N PRO A 36 -30.06 -5.27 14.58
CA PRO A 36 -29.59 -6.62 14.41
C PRO A 36 -28.08 -6.75 14.55
N ALA A 37 -27.68 -7.93 15.01
CA ALA A 37 -26.34 -8.49 15.01
C ALA A 37 -25.36 -7.75 14.11
N LEU A 38 -24.28 -7.25 14.74
CA LEU A 38 -22.91 -7.38 14.28
C LEU A 38 -22.86 -7.89 12.83
N ARG A 39 -22.75 -6.98 11.85
CA ARG A 39 -22.22 -7.39 10.55
C ARG A 39 -20.79 -7.83 10.83
N ALA A 40 -20.65 -9.14 11.08
CA ALA A 40 -19.40 -9.83 11.10
C ALA A 40 -18.62 -9.35 9.87
N ARG A 41 -17.36 -8.91 10.10
CA ARG A 41 -16.39 -8.78 9.01
C ARG A 41 -16.51 -10.06 8.16
N PRO A 42 -16.66 -9.97 6.84
CA PRO A 42 -16.61 -11.17 6.04
C PRO A 42 -15.27 -11.86 6.32
N PRO A 43 -15.23 -13.16 6.68
CA PRO A 43 -14.00 -13.93 6.61
C PRO A 43 -13.66 -14.11 5.13
N SER A 44 -13.10 -13.06 4.51
CA SER A 44 -12.73 -13.05 3.09
C SER A 44 -11.22 -12.97 2.93
N ALA A 45 -10.55 -13.96 3.50
CA ALA A 45 -9.30 -14.45 2.96
C ALA A 45 -9.34 -15.97 3.08
N GLY A 46 -10.21 -16.60 2.28
CA GLY A 46 -10.03 -18.01 1.96
C GLY A 46 -8.59 -18.24 1.49
N PRO A 47 -8.06 -19.47 1.63
CA PRO A 47 -6.70 -19.77 1.22
C PRO A 47 -6.52 -19.25 -0.20
N ARG A 48 -5.60 -18.28 -0.37
CA ARG A 48 -5.22 -17.80 -1.71
C ARG A 48 -4.96 -19.05 -2.55
N PRO A 49 -5.47 -19.13 -3.80
CA PRO A 49 -5.23 -20.29 -4.65
C PRO A 49 -3.74 -20.57 -4.58
N ARG A 50 -3.39 -21.78 -4.13
CA ARG A 50 -1.99 -22.19 -3.94
C ARG A 50 -1.30 -21.84 -5.24
N SER A 51 -0.49 -20.79 -5.18
CA SER A 51 0.25 -20.27 -6.32
C SER A 51 0.95 -21.48 -6.90
N ALA A 52 0.58 -21.83 -8.14
CA ALA A 52 1.18 -22.95 -8.87
C ALA A 52 2.68 -22.97 -8.58
N GLU A 53 3.16 -24.11 -8.10
CA GLU A 53 4.55 -24.24 -7.64
C GLU A 53 5.50 -23.70 -8.72
N PRO A 54 6.54 -22.95 -8.32
CA PRO A 54 7.38 -22.25 -9.26
C PRO A 54 8.18 -23.26 -10.08
N ALA A 55 7.77 -23.48 -11.33
CA ALA A 55 8.45 -24.33 -12.30
C ALA A 55 9.92 -23.91 -12.62
N ALA A 56 10.42 -22.82 -12.02
CA ALA A 56 11.76 -22.28 -12.27
C ALA A 56 12.52 -21.92 -10.97
N GLY A 57 12.11 -22.42 -9.80
CA GLY A 57 12.77 -22.13 -8.52
C GLY A 57 12.62 -20.69 -8.00
N LEU A 58 12.10 -19.77 -8.83
CA LEU A 58 11.83 -18.38 -8.46
C LEU A 58 10.47 -18.24 -7.79
N ALA A 59 10.42 -17.77 -6.55
CA ALA A 59 9.16 -17.51 -5.86
C ALA A 59 8.33 -16.42 -6.56
N CYS A 60 7.00 -16.56 -6.56
CA CYS A 60 6.10 -15.61 -7.22
C CYS A 60 6.23 -14.16 -6.70
N ALA A 61 6.51 -13.97 -5.41
CA ALA A 61 6.69 -12.63 -4.83
C ALA A 61 7.89 -11.93 -5.47
N PHE A 62 9.04 -12.62 -5.50
CA PHE A 62 10.25 -12.13 -6.11
C PHE A 62 10.10 -11.91 -7.63
N ALA A 63 9.42 -12.83 -8.32
CA ALA A 63 9.14 -12.66 -9.76
C ALA A 63 8.34 -11.39 -10.07
N ARG A 64 7.44 -10.96 -9.17
CA ARG A 64 6.67 -9.71 -9.35
C ARG A 64 7.53 -8.47 -9.14
N GLU A 65 8.39 -8.48 -8.13
CA GLU A 65 9.35 -7.39 -7.91
C GLU A 65 10.30 -7.26 -9.12
N ARG A 66 10.86 -8.39 -9.57
CA ARG A 66 11.73 -8.43 -10.75
C ARG A 66 11.01 -8.02 -12.03
N ALA A 67 9.72 -8.29 -12.16
CA ALA A 67 8.94 -7.83 -13.31
C ALA A 67 8.85 -6.29 -13.39
N SER A 68 8.89 -5.57 -12.27
CA SER A 68 9.00 -4.11 -12.27
C SER A 68 10.39 -3.68 -12.70
N ALA A 69 11.44 -4.18 -12.03
CA ALA A 69 12.83 -3.87 -12.34
C ALA A 69 13.21 -4.17 -13.80
N ALA A 70 12.61 -5.21 -14.41
CA ALA A 70 12.80 -5.54 -15.82
C ALA A 70 12.29 -4.44 -16.76
N LEU A 71 11.21 -3.73 -16.40
CA LEU A 71 10.66 -2.63 -17.20
C LEU A 71 11.53 -1.38 -17.11
N ASP A 72 12.22 -1.22 -15.98
CA ASP A 72 13.17 -0.13 -15.73
C ASP A 72 14.59 -0.45 -16.24
N ALA A 73 14.77 -1.62 -16.89
CA ALA A 73 16.06 -2.14 -17.37
C ALA A 73 17.13 -2.34 -16.27
N GLU A 74 16.69 -2.63 -15.05
CA GLU A 74 17.57 -2.79 -13.87
C GLU A 74 17.97 -4.25 -13.58
N LEU A 75 17.55 -5.20 -14.40
CA LEU A 75 17.89 -6.61 -14.21
C LEU A 75 19.20 -7.00 -14.90
N ALA A 76 20.01 -7.78 -14.20
CA ALA A 76 21.14 -8.46 -14.82
C ALA A 76 20.66 -9.56 -15.79
N PRO A 77 21.45 -9.95 -16.81
CA PRO A 77 21.04 -10.95 -17.80
C PRO A 77 20.53 -12.26 -17.19
N ARG A 78 21.23 -12.78 -16.17
CA ARG A 78 20.83 -13.98 -15.44
C ARG A 78 19.47 -13.84 -14.73
N GLU A 79 19.17 -12.66 -14.21
CA GLU A 79 17.89 -12.39 -13.56
C GLU A 79 16.76 -12.28 -14.59
N GLN A 80 17.06 -11.72 -15.76
CA GLN A 80 16.14 -11.67 -16.91
C GLN A 80 15.75 -13.07 -17.37
N GLU A 81 16.71 -14.00 -17.46
CA GLU A 81 16.49 -15.40 -17.83
C GLU A 81 15.59 -16.12 -16.81
N LEU A 82 15.91 -16.00 -15.52
CA LEU A 82 15.12 -16.60 -14.43
C LEU A 82 13.69 -16.06 -14.39
N LEU A 83 13.53 -14.74 -14.55
CA LEU A 83 12.21 -14.12 -14.65
C LEU A 83 11.45 -14.64 -15.88
N SER A 84 12.10 -14.72 -17.04
CA SER A 84 11.50 -15.19 -18.29
C SER A 84 11.01 -16.64 -18.17
N ALA A 85 11.84 -17.51 -17.60
CA ALA A 85 11.47 -18.90 -17.30
C ALA A 85 10.25 -18.97 -16.37
N HIS A 86 10.24 -18.19 -15.29
CA HIS A 86 9.09 -18.12 -14.37
C HIS A 86 7.82 -17.61 -15.06
N LEU A 87 7.91 -16.56 -15.88
CA LEU A 87 6.75 -16.02 -16.62
C LEU A 87 6.22 -16.99 -17.68
N GLY A 88 7.07 -17.86 -18.23
CA GLY A 88 6.66 -18.98 -19.08
C GLY A 88 5.71 -19.93 -18.35
N GLY A 89 6.08 -20.32 -17.11
CA GLY A 89 5.37 -21.31 -16.31
C GLY A 89 4.26 -20.79 -15.38
N CYS A 90 4.23 -19.50 -15.04
CA CYS A 90 3.29 -18.95 -14.05
C CYS A 90 2.30 -17.95 -14.69
N PRO A 91 1.04 -18.35 -14.95
CA PRO A 91 0.01 -17.48 -15.53
C PRO A 91 -0.26 -16.21 -14.69
N SER A 92 -0.21 -16.33 -13.36
CA SER A 92 -0.51 -15.21 -12.47
C SER A 92 0.54 -14.10 -12.56
N CYS A 93 1.82 -14.46 -12.64
CA CYS A 93 2.92 -13.51 -12.80
C CYS A 93 2.97 -12.94 -14.22
N ARG A 94 2.64 -13.73 -15.26
CA ARG A 94 2.46 -13.23 -16.62
C ARG A 94 1.35 -12.17 -16.72
N ALA A 95 0.21 -12.41 -16.08
CA ALA A 95 -0.88 -11.42 -16.02
C ALA A 95 -0.48 -10.17 -15.23
N HIS A 96 0.36 -10.30 -14.19
CA HIS A 96 0.91 -9.15 -13.47
C HIS A 96 1.84 -8.32 -14.35
N ALA A 97 2.83 -8.93 -15.00
CA ALA A 97 3.75 -8.23 -15.92
C ALA A 97 3.00 -7.53 -17.07
N ALA A 98 1.96 -8.17 -17.62
CA ALA A 98 1.11 -7.55 -18.64
C ALA A 98 0.36 -6.31 -18.13
N ARG A 99 -0.10 -6.31 -16.87
CA ARG A 99 -0.73 -5.13 -16.26
C ARG A 99 0.25 -3.97 -16.10
N LEU A 100 1.48 -4.25 -15.65
CA LEU A 100 2.52 -3.22 -15.51
C LEU A 100 2.82 -2.55 -16.87
N ARG A 101 3.01 -3.35 -17.92
CA ARG A 101 3.23 -2.82 -19.29
C ARG A 101 2.10 -1.93 -19.77
N ARG A 102 0.84 -2.34 -19.54
CA ARG A 102 -0.33 -1.51 -19.89
C ARG A 102 -0.36 -0.20 -19.12
N LEU A 103 -0.05 -0.23 -17.82
CA LEU A 103 0.03 0.97 -17.00
C LEU A 103 1.10 1.92 -17.53
N LEU A 104 2.30 1.43 -17.84
CA LEU A 104 3.36 2.25 -18.41
C LEU A 104 2.97 2.86 -19.76
N GLY A 105 2.34 2.08 -20.64
CA GLY A 105 1.81 2.61 -21.91
C GLY A 105 0.77 3.71 -21.71
N PHE A 106 -0.12 3.56 -20.73
CA PHE A 106 -1.08 4.60 -20.37
C PHE A 106 -0.40 5.86 -19.84
N LEU A 107 0.57 5.72 -18.94
CA LEU A 107 1.33 6.84 -18.40
C LEU A 107 2.13 7.57 -19.49
N ALA A 108 2.73 6.84 -20.42
CA ALA A 108 3.42 7.41 -21.58
C ALA A 108 2.45 8.24 -22.44
N ALA A 109 1.28 7.68 -22.76
CA ALA A 109 0.26 8.39 -23.54
C ALA A 109 -0.25 9.67 -22.85
N LEU A 110 -0.30 9.71 -21.51
CA LEU A 110 -0.62 10.93 -20.77
C LEU A 110 0.46 12.01 -20.88
N ARG A 111 1.74 11.63 -20.95
CA ARG A 111 2.86 12.59 -21.10
C ARG A 111 2.88 13.24 -22.48
N GLU A 112 2.41 12.52 -23.50
CA GLU A 112 2.36 13.00 -24.89
C GLU A 112 1.12 13.85 -25.17
N ARG A 113 0.14 13.88 -24.27
CA ARG A 113 -1.04 14.71 -24.44
C ARG A 113 -0.66 16.19 -24.30
N PRO A 114 -0.88 17.02 -25.34
CA PRO A 114 -0.65 18.45 -25.22
C PRO A 114 -1.60 19.03 -24.16
N ALA A 115 -1.08 19.94 -23.35
CA ALA A 115 -1.92 20.72 -22.46
C ALA A 115 -2.96 21.45 -23.31
N LYS A 116 -4.24 21.30 -22.95
CA LYS A 116 -5.34 22.06 -23.58
C LYS A 116 -5.02 23.55 -23.37
N ALA A 117 -4.73 24.25 -24.46
CA ALA A 117 -4.54 25.69 -24.49
C ALA A 117 -5.85 26.44 -24.23
#